data_AF-A0A2M7CMH9-F1
#
_entry.id   AF-A0A2M7CMH9-F1
#
_cell.length_a   1.000
_cell.length_b   1.000
_cell.length_c   1.000
_cell.angle_alpha   90.00
_cell.angle_beta   90.00
_cell.angle_gamma   90.00
#
_symmetry.space_group_name_H-M   'P 1'
#
loop_
_entity.id
_entity.type
_entity.pdbx_description
1 polymer ?
#
loop_
_entity_poly.entity_id
_entity_poly.type
_entity_poly.pdbx_seq_one_letter_code
_entity_poly.pdbx_strand_id
1 'polypeptide(L)'
;MTEVKRPSLLKPTIRTPFQIDFEWWKESERDWQVYLRSLLCPAHQESLANLEDGQMIDWVEENTAEVREVDGIQHALMSHCARQEDFVTQKTALVEAVFRLFLANGNQPMSAEDLSARMGRPANTILTTLAGPRVYKGLRPAQ
;
A
#
# COMPACT_ATOMS: atom_id res chain seq x y z
N MET A 1 -11.44 10.71 19.44
CA MET A 1 -11.56 11.94 18.62
C MET A 1 -10.64 11.76 17.44
N THR A 2 -11.17 11.26 16.32
CA THR A 2 -10.37 11.00 15.11
C THR A 2 -10.15 12.32 14.40
N GLU A 3 -8.91 12.80 14.40
CA GLU A 3 -8.53 14.06 13.78
C GLU A 3 -8.67 13.93 12.27
N VAL A 4 -9.74 14.51 11.70
CA VAL A 4 -9.98 14.51 10.25
C VAL A 4 -8.90 15.37 9.60
N LYS A 5 -7.83 14.72 9.17
CA LYS A 5 -6.63 15.30 8.56
C LYS A 5 -7.04 15.94 7.23
N ARG A 6 -7.32 17.25 7.26
CA ARG A 6 -7.87 18.02 6.12
C ARG A 6 -6.97 17.84 4.89
N PRO A 7 -7.52 17.57 3.70
CA PRO A 7 -6.72 17.54 2.49
C PRO A 7 -6.08 18.93 2.31
N SER A 8 -4.75 18.96 2.20
CA SER A 8 -4.03 20.18 1.87
C SER A 8 -4.63 20.74 0.58
N LEU A 9 -5.06 22.01 0.60
CA LEU A 9 -5.60 22.73 -0.56
C LEU A 9 -4.55 22.95 -1.68
N LEU A 10 -3.32 22.48 -1.47
CA LEU A 10 -2.26 22.54 -2.45
C LEU A 10 -2.48 21.48 -3.52
N LYS A 11 -2.59 21.93 -4.77
CA LYS A 11 -2.65 21.05 -5.94
C LYS A 11 -1.39 20.17 -5.98
N PRO A 12 -1.51 18.83 -5.98
CA PRO A 12 -0.36 17.95 -6.07
C PRO A 12 0.46 18.23 -7.34
N THR A 13 1.78 18.12 -7.20
CA THR A 13 2.77 18.27 -8.27
C THR A 13 3.53 16.97 -8.47
N ILE A 14 4.38 16.87 -9.49
CA ILE A 14 5.19 15.66 -9.75
C ILE A 14 6.15 15.34 -8.59
N ARG A 15 6.46 16.33 -7.74
CA ARG A 15 7.30 16.22 -6.54
C ARG A 15 6.51 15.94 -5.27
N THR A 16 5.18 15.99 -5.33
CA THR A 16 4.35 15.69 -4.16
C THR A 16 4.47 14.20 -3.85
N PRO A 17 4.87 13.83 -2.62
CA PRO A 17 4.96 12.43 -2.22
C PRO A 17 3.56 11.83 -2.06
N PHE A 18 3.41 10.59 -2.48
CA PHE A 18 2.21 9.78 -2.29
C PHE A 18 2.53 8.57 -1.41
N GLN A 19 1.51 8.02 -0.76
CA GLN A 19 1.57 6.77 0.00
C GLN A 19 0.21 6.06 -0.05
N ILE A 20 0.18 4.81 0.41
CA ILE A 20 -1.08 4.11 0.71
C ILE A 20 -1.58 4.59 2.07
N ASP A 21 -2.76 5.18 2.09
CA ASP A 21 -3.51 5.47 3.30
C ASP A 21 -4.42 4.28 3.64
N PHE A 22 -3.90 3.36 4.46
CA PHE A 22 -4.61 2.14 4.85
C PHE A 22 -5.87 2.44 5.68
N GLU A 23 -5.83 3.46 6.53
CA GLU A 23 -6.99 3.84 7.35
C GLU A 23 -8.12 4.35 6.48
N TRP A 24 -7.82 5.29 5.57
CA TRP A 24 -8.81 5.78 4.61
C TRP A 24 -9.36 4.64 3.74
N TRP A 25 -8.49 3.73 3.29
CA TRP A 25 -8.92 2.64 2.43
C TRP A 25 -9.83 1.65 3.15
N LYS A 26 -9.52 1.33 4.41
CA LYS A 26 -10.36 0.51 5.30
C LYS A 26 -11.73 1.14 5.54
N GLU A 27 -11.80 2.47 5.72
CA GLU A 27 -13.05 3.19 5.91
C GLU A 27 -13.86 3.32 4.60
N SER A 28 -13.19 3.42 3.46
CA SER A 28 -13.81 3.81 2.19
C SER A 28 -14.19 2.64 1.28
N GLU A 29 -13.48 1.51 1.35
CA GLU A 29 -13.71 0.34 0.51
C GLU A 29 -13.91 -0.91 1.39
N ARG A 30 -15.03 -1.62 1.20
CA ARG A 30 -15.34 -2.82 2.00
C ARG A 30 -14.45 -4.01 1.68
N ASP A 31 -14.02 -4.13 0.42
CA ASP A 31 -13.31 -5.31 -0.09
C ASP A 31 -11.78 -5.17 -0.04
N TRP A 32 -11.25 -4.17 0.68
CA TRP A 32 -9.81 -3.89 0.73
C TRP A 32 -8.99 -5.11 1.21
N GLN A 33 -9.52 -5.86 2.18
CA GLN A 33 -8.85 -7.04 2.74
C GLN A 33 -8.86 -8.22 1.80
N VAL A 34 -9.99 -8.49 1.15
CA VAL A 34 -10.12 -9.51 0.10
C VAL A 34 -9.06 -9.26 -0.97
N TYR A 35 -8.88 -8.00 -1.35
CA TYR A 35 -7.87 -7.62 -2.31
C TYR A 35 -6.43 -7.81 -1.76
N LEU A 36 -6.12 -7.43 -0.51
CA LEU A 36 -4.79 -7.72 0.07
C LEU A 36 -4.49 -9.21 0.15
N ARG A 37 -5.47 -10.04 0.53
CA ARG A 37 -5.37 -11.50 0.55
C ARG A 37 -5.04 -12.08 -0.83
N SER A 38 -5.60 -11.50 -1.89
CA SER A 38 -5.29 -11.90 -3.27
C SER A 38 -3.83 -11.67 -3.68
N LEU A 39 -3.11 -10.81 -2.95
CA LEU A 39 -1.70 -10.51 -3.18
C LEU A 39 -0.73 -11.39 -2.37
N LEU A 40 -1.23 -12.17 -1.41
CA LEU A 40 -0.41 -13.10 -0.63
C LEU A 40 0.08 -14.26 -1.52
N CYS A 41 1.26 -14.79 -1.19
CA CYS A 41 1.73 -16.02 -1.81
C CYS A 41 0.91 -17.23 -1.33
N PRO A 42 0.93 -18.37 -2.05
CA PRO A 42 0.12 -19.55 -1.71
C PRO A 42 0.28 -20.02 -0.25
N ALA A 43 1.52 -20.02 0.27
CA ALA A 43 1.80 -20.41 1.64
C ALA A 43 1.12 -19.50 2.69
N HIS A 44 1.07 -18.18 2.44
CA HIS A 44 0.39 -17.23 3.33
C HIS A 44 -1.12 -17.23 3.14
N GLN A 45 -1.62 -17.50 1.93
CA GLN A 45 -3.05 -17.69 1.70
C GLN A 45 -3.59 -18.87 2.50
N GLU A 46 -2.86 -19.99 2.56
CA GLU A 46 -3.25 -21.16 3.34
C GLU A 46 -3.15 -20.92 4.85
N SER A 47 -2.01 -20.40 5.33
CA SER A 47 -1.80 -20.19 6.77
C SER A 47 -2.70 -19.10 7.38
N LEU A 48 -3.06 -18.09 6.59
CA LEU A 48 -3.96 -17.01 7.02
C LEU A 48 -5.41 -17.23 6.55
N ALA A 49 -5.77 -18.40 6.04
CA ALA A 49 -7.12 -18.67 5.53
C ALA A 49 -8.22 -18.43 6.59
N ASN A 50 -7.92 -18.74 7.85
CA ASN A 50 -8.85 -18.63 8.97
C ASN A 50 -8.75 -17.31 9.74
N LEU A 51 -7.80 -16.43 9.39
CA LEU A 51 -7.65 -15.16 10.08
C LEU A 51 -8.83 -14.24 9.72
N GLU A 52 -9.50 -13.69 10.72
CA GLU A 52 -10.59 -12.76 10.46
C GLU A 52 -10.08 -11.44 9.90
N ASP A 53 -10.95 -10.78 9.13
CA ASP A 53 -10.61 -9.55 8.48
C ASP A 53 -10.39 -8.42 9.51
N GLY A 54 -9.19 -7.84 9.53
CA GLY A 54 -8.80 -6.75 10.43
C GLY A 54 -8.40 -7.24 11.82
N GLN A 55 -8.15 -8.54 11.96
CA GLN A 55 -7.65 -9.14 13.17
C GLN A 55 -6.22 -8.67 13.43
N MET A 56 -6.06 -7.98 14.57
CA MET A 56 -4.74 -7.63 15.11
C MET A 56 -4.12 -8.90 15.69
N ILE A 57 -2.86 -9.14 15.35
CA ILE A 57 -2.06 -10.24 15.89
C ILE A 57 -0.87 -9.69 16.65
N ASP A 58 -0.47 -10.43 17.69
CA ASP A 58 0.76 -10.18 18.42
C ASP A 58 1.94 -10.67 17.58
N TRP A 59 2.62 -9.76 16.91
CA TRP A 59 3.82 -10.06 16.14
C TRP A 59 5.07 -9.84 16.99
N VAL A 60 5.94 -10.86 17.06
CA VAL A 60 7.23 -10.76 17.73
C VAL A 60 8.29 -10.40 16.69
N GLU A 61 8.91 -9.24 16.84
CA GLU A 61 10.02 -8.85 15.96
C GLU A 61 11.26 -9.69 16.23
N GLU A 62 11.78 -10.37 15.19
CA GLU A 62 12.93 -11.29 15.31
C GLU A 62 14.22 -10.61 15.81
N ASN A 63 14.41 -9.33 15.51
CA ASN A 63 15.63 -8.60 15.85
C ASN A 63 15.61 -7.99 17.27
N THR A 64 14.42 -7.63 17.78
CA THR A 64 14.26 -6.86 19.02
C THR A 64 13.57 -7.66 20.13
N ALA A 65 12.93 -8.79 19.78
CA ALA A 65 12.04 -9.55 20.64
C ALA A 65 10.87 -8.72 21.22
N GLU A 66 10.57 -7.57 20.62
CA GLU A 66 9.43 -6.75 20.99
C GLU A 66 8.14 -7.34 20.40
N VAL A 67 7.08 -7.36 21.21
CA VAL A 67 5.73 -7.74 20.77
C VAL A 67 5.00 -6.49 20.32
N ARG A 68 4.47 -6.49 19.10
CA ARG A 68 3.69 -5.39 18.53
C ARG A 68 2.37 -5.91 17.96
N GLU A 69 1.29 -5.21 18.26
CA GLU A 69 -0.01 -5.48 17.63
C GLU A 69 0.02 -4.94 16.19
N VAL A 70 -0.15 -5.83 15.22
CA VAL A 70 -0.18 -5.49 13.78
C VAL A 70 -1.33 -6.19 13.08
N ASP A 71 -1.81 -5.63 11.98
CA ASP A 71 -2.74 -6.33 11.08
C ASP A 71 -2.00 -7.52 10.44
N GLY A 72 -2.48 -8.74 10.68
CA GLY A 72 -1.75 -9.95 10.30
C GLY A 72 -1.57 -10.12 8.78
N ILE A 73 -2.58 -9.73 8.00
CA ILE A 73 -2.54 -9.84 6.53
C ILE A 73 -1.58 -8.79 5.96
N GLN A 74 -1.74 -7.53 6.37
CA GLN A 74 -0.90 -6.44 5.92
C GLN A 74 0.56 -6.67 6.31
N HIS A 75 0.81 -7.13 7.54
CA HIS A 75 2.15 -7.42 8.02
C HIS A 75 2.81 -8.52 7.19
N ALA A 76 2.16 -9.68 7.03
CA ALA A 76 2.71 -10.79 6.24
C ALA A 76 2.94 -10.42 4.77
N LEU A 77 2.06 -9.59 4.21
CA LEU A 77 2.22 -9.06 2.86
C LEU A 77 3.47 -8.17 2.75
N MET A 78 3.65 -7.20 3.64
CA MET A 78 4.75 -6.23 3.58
C MET A 78 6.10 -6.79 4.06
N SER A 79 6.09 -7.75 5.00
CA SER A 79 7.30 -8.36 5.55
C SER A 79 7.91 -9.44 4.66
N HIS A 80 7.06 -10.15 3.90
CA HIS A 80 7.50 -11.27 3.06
C HIS A 80 7.02 -11.19 1.61
N CYS A 81 5.71 -11.23 1.36
CA CYS A 81 5.19 -11.44 0.00
C CYS A 81 5.55 -10.30 -0.98
N ALA A 82 5.56 -9.06 -0.50
CA ALA A 82 5.88 -7.88 -1.29
C ALA A 82 7.38 -7.75 -1.62
N ARG A 83 8.24 -8.52 -0.94
CA ARG A 83 9.70 -8.54 -1.18
C ARG A 83 10.12 -9.58 -2.21
N GLN A 84 9.19 -10.41 -2.68
CA GLN A 84 9.48 -11.41 -3.71
C GLN A 84 9.74 -10.74 -5.06
N GLU A 85 10.69 -11.26 -5.83
CA GLU A 85 11.12 -10.67 -7.11
C GLU A 85 9.97 -10.57 -8.13
N ASP A 86 9.04 -11.52 -8.09
CA ASP A 86 7.87 -11.58 -8.98
C ASP A 86 6.67 -10.74 -8.49
N PHE A 87 6.77 -10.07 -7.35
CA PHE A 87 5.64 -9.31 -6.80
C PHE A 87 5.31 -8.10 -7.68
N VAL A 88 6.34 -7.34 -8.07
CA VAL A 88 6.23 -6.15 -8.94
C VAL A 88 6.55 -6.56 -10.37
N THR A 89 5.53 -6.96 -11.14
CA THR A 89 5.71 -7.32 -12.55
C THR A 89 5.51 -6.14 -13.49
N GLN A 90 6.28 -6.09 -14.59
CA GLN A 90 6.27 -4.98 -15.56
C GLN A 90 4.94 -4.87 -16.35
N LYS A 91 4.12 -5.92 -16.36
CA LYS A 91 2.87 -6.01 -17.16
C LYS A 91 1.61 -5.59 -16.40
N THR A 92 1.75 -5.03 -15.20
CA THR A 92 0.61 -4.57 -14.40
C THR A 92 0.08 -3.21 -14.86
N ALA A 93 -1.21 -2.98 -14.65
CA ALA A 93 -1.83 -1.67 -14.88
C ALA A 93 -1.14 -0.61 -14.00
N LEU A 94 -1.14 0.66 -14.43
CA LEU A 94 -0.40 1.73 -13.75
C LEU A 94 -0.70 1.81 -12.23
N VAL A 95 -1.97 1.83 -11.86
CA VAL A 95 -2.41 1.91 -10.46
C VAL A 95 -1.93 0.69 -9.66
N GLU A 96 -2.01 -0.50 -10.25
CA GLU A 96 -1.58 -1.75 -9.63
C GLU A 96 -0.06 -1.76 -9.41
N ALA A 97 0.70 -1.32 -10.42
CA ALA A 97 2.15 -1.23 -10.35
C ALA A 97 2.59 -0.27 -9.22
N VAL A 98 1.98 0.92 -9.15
CA VAL A 98 2.24 1.90 -8.08
C VAL A 98 1.90 1.31 -6.71
N PHE A 99 0.73 0.70 -6.58
CA PHE A 99 0.27 0.12 -5.32
C PHE A 99 1.22 -0.98 -4.81
N ARG A 100 1.59 -1.93 -5.67
CA ARG A 100 2.54 -3.00 -5.32
C ARG A 100 3.94 -2.47 -5.01
N LEU A 101 4.38 -1.44 -5.72
CA LEU A 101 5.66 -0.78 -5.44
C LEU A 101 5.68 -0.13 -4.06
N PHE A 102 4.57 0.50 -3.63
CA PHE A 102 4.45 1.00 -2.26
C PHE A 102 4.50 -0.12 -1.23
N LEU A 103 3.77 -1.22 -1.42
CA LEU A 103 3.85 -2.37 -0.53
C LEU A 103 5.27 -2.93 -0.41
N ALA A 104 5.97 -3.09 -1.54
CA ALA A 104 7.34 -3.60 -1.59
C ALA A 104 8.35 -2.66 -0.90
N ASN A 105 8.10 -1.34 -0.95
CA ASN A 105 8.93 -0.32 -0.32
C ASN A 105 8.52 -0.02 1.14
N GLY A 106 7.71 -0.88 1.77
CA GLY A 106 7.26 -0.66 3.15
C GLY A 106 6.35 0.58 3.31
N ASN A 107 5.64 0.96 2.25
CA ASN A 107 4.78 2.13 2.15
C ASN A 107 5.50 3.47 2.42
N GLN A 108 6.82 3.54 2.21
CA GLN A 108 7.53 4.81 2.32
C GLN A 108 7.07 5.77 1.21
N PRO A 109 6.80 7.06 1.53
CA PRO A 109 6.29 8.00 0.56
C PRO A 109 7.24 8.22 -0.63
N MET A 110 6.68 8.29 -1.84
CA MET A 110 7.42 8.51 -3.08
C MET A 110 6.71 9.51 -3.97
N SER A 111 7.47 10.37 -4.64
CA SER A 111 6.93 11.32 -5.61
C SER A 111 6.62 10.65 -6.96
N ALA A 112 5.88 11.34 -7.82
CA ALA A 112 5.64 10.83 -9.18
C ALA A 112 6.94 10.76 -10.00
N GLU A 113 7.94 11.60 -9.70
CA GLU A 113 9.29 11.52 -10.28
C GLU A 113 10.00 10.23 -9.86
N ASP A 114 9.94 9.87 -8.57
CA ASP A 114 10.55 8.63 -8.05
C ASP A 114 9.88 7.39 -8.63
N LEU A 115 8.54 7.39 -8.67
CA LEU A 115 7.73 6.32 -9.26
C LEU A 115 8.04 6.17 -10.77
N SER A 116 8.23 7.29 -11.47
CA SER A 116 8.62 7.31 -12.89
C SER A 116 9.98 6.64 -13.09
N ALA A 117 10.97 6.97 -12.26
CA ALA A 117 12.31 6.38 -12.35
C ALA A 117 12.30 4.87 -12.12
N ARG A 118 11.46 4.36 -11.21
CA ARG A 118 11.37 2.92 -10.91
C ARG A 118 10.56 2.12 -11.93
N MET A 119 9.48 2.69 -12.48
CA MET A 119 8.57 1.97 -13.38
C MET A 119 8.78 2.25 -14.87
N GLY A 120 9.59 3.25 -15.23
CA GLY A 120 9.78 3.69 -16.62
C GLY A 120 8.52 4.30 -17.25
N ARG A 121 7.61 4.85 -16.43
CA ARG A 121 6.34 5.47 -16.88
C ARG A 121 6.38 6.98 -16.67
N PRO A 122 5.80 7.81 -17.54
CA PRO A 122 5.89 9.26 -17.40
C PRO A 122 5.32 9.78 -16.06
N ALA A 123 6.11 10.60 -15.34
CA ALA A 123 5.70 11.21 -14.06
C ALA A 123 4.36 11.96 -14.14
N ASN A 124 4.11 12.69 -15.24
CA ASN A 124 2.83 13.39 -15.45
C ASN A 124 1.63 12.44 -15.56
N THR A 125 1.81 11.26 -16.18
CA THR A 125 0.76 10.25 -16.28
C THR A 125 0.47 9.64 -14.91
N ILE A 126 1.51 9.36 -14.12
CA ILE A 126 1.37 8.91 -12.73
C ILE A 126 0.62 9.97 -11.92
N LEU A 127 1.10 11.22 -11.93
CA LEU A 127 0.48 12.32 -11.20
C LEU A 127 -0.99 12.50 -11.55
N THR A 128 -1.34 12.56 -12.84
CA THR A 128 -2.73 12.78 -13.27
C THR A 128 -3.64 11.63 -12.85
N THR A 129 -3.11 10.41 -12.77
CA THR A 129 -3.86 9.23 -12.30
C THR A 129 -4.07 9.28 -10.79
N LEU A 130 -3.05 9.60 -10.01
CA LEU A 130 -3.09 9.58 -8.54
C LEU A 130 -3.74 10.83 -7.93
N ALA A 131 -3.57 12.00 -8.55
CA ALA A 131 -4.18 13.26 -8.14
C ALA A 131 -5.56 13.49 -8.79
N GLY A 132 -6.10 12.46 -9.44
CA GLY A 132 -7.45 12.49 -10.01
C GLY A 132 -8.54 12.56 -8.93
N PRO A 133 -9.81 12.74 -9.33
CA PRO A 133 -10.94 12.81 -8.39
C PRO A 133 -11.22 11.49 -7.68
N ARG A 134 -10.78 10.36 -8.26
CA ARG A 134 -10.93 9.03 -7.67
C ARG A 134 -9.65 8.65 -6.93
N VAL A 135 -9.79 8.31 -5.65
CA VAL A 135 -8.74 7.66 -4.88
C VAL A 135 -8.77 6.17 -5.21
N TYR A 136 -7.62 5.61 -5.60
CA TYR A 136 -7.48 4.19 -5.92
C TYR A 136 -6.70 3.49 -4.82
N LYS A 137 -7.28 2.47 -4.17
CA LYS A 137 -6.55 1.62 -3.20
C LYS A 137 -5.83 2.41 -2.10
N GLY A 138 -6.45 3.50 -1.64
CA GLY A 138 -5.87 4.41 -0.66
C GLY A 138 -4.67 5.23 -1.14
N LEU A 139 -4.30 5.23 -2.43
CA LEU A 139 -3.19 6.03 -2.96
C LEU A 139 -3.51 7.52 -2.87
N ARG A 140 -2.88 8.22 -1.92
CA ARG A 140 -3.15 9.62 -1.61
C ARG A 140 -1.84 10.38 -1.39
N PRO A 141 -1.83 11.72 -1.55
CA PRO A 141 -0.69 12.54 -1.12
C PRO A 141 -0.37 12.26 0.36
N ALA A 142 0.91 12.04 0.67
CA ALA A 142 1.36 11.89 2.04
C ALA A 142 1.13 13.20 2.81
N GLN A 143 0.60 13.09 4.03
CA GLN A 143 0.23 14.21 4.91
C GLN A 143 1.16 14.35 6.10
#